data_AF-A0A7R7EHS5-F1
#
_entry.id   AF-A0A7R7EHS5-F1
#
_cell.length_a   1.000
_cell.length_b   1.000
_cell.length_c   1.000
_cell.angle_alpha   90.00
_cell.angle_beta   90.00
_cell.angle_gamma   90.00
#
_symmetry.space_group_name_H-M   'P 1'
#
loop_
_entity.id
_entity.type
_entity.pdbx_description
1 polymer ?
#
loop_
_entity_poly.entity_id
_entity_poly.type
_entity_poly.pdbx_seq_one_letter_code
_entity_poly.pdbx_strand_id
1 'polypeptide(L)'
;MKMDNIIQCDDQTYDIDIIIKVFERNMKQSVCSVHRYENVTNNTVYRIDTKLKSYIFKIYRSGWPEEGKLLFIDKKLTEHEIPHAKIFVYNRDNKEFTNGYLIEECLPGTTADRITMSNNQTIELFRKLGYLVCRYTK
;
A
#
# COMPACT_ATOMS: atom_id res chain seq x y z
N MET A 1 -17.18 -25.57 26.21
CA MET A 1 -16.02 -25.84 25.33
C MET A 1 -16.15 -24.88 24.15
N LYS A 2 -15.43 -23.73 24.19
CA LYS A 2 -15.44 -22.76 23.09
C LYS A 2 -14.42 -23.25 22.06
N MET A 3 -14.88 -23.47 20.82
CA MET A 3 -13.98 -23.71 19.69
C MET A 3 -13.39 -22.35 19.31
N ASP A 4 -12.09 -22.20 19.54
CA ASP A 4 -11.33 -21.08 19.02
C ASP A 4 -11.16 -21.29 17.51
N ASN A 5 -11.82 -20.45 16.73
CA ASN A 5 -11.56 -20.32 15.29
C ASN A 5 -10.17 -19.71 15.12
N ILE A 6 -9.17 -20.57 15.01
CA ILE A 6 -7.84 -20.19 14.53
C ILE A 6 -8.03 -19.81 13.06
N ILE A 7 -8.08 -18.50 12.79
CA ILE A 7 -7.93 -17.98 11.43
C ILE A 7 -6.50 -18.32 11.04
N GLN A 8 -6.36 -19.40 10.28
CA GLN A 8 -5.11 -19.81 9.68
C GLN A 8 -4.77 -18.77 8.61
N CYS A 9 -3.99 -17.76 8.99
CA CYS A 9 -3.43 -16.79 8.06
C CYS A 9 -2.40 -17.51 7.20
N ASP A 10 -2.79 -17.94 6.01
CA ASP A 10 -1.87 -18.46 5.00
C ASP A 10 -0.76 -17.45 4.75
N ASP A 11 0.44 -17.76 5.23
CA ASP A 11 1.65 -16.99 4.97
C ASP A 11 2.20 -17.37 3.57
N GLN A 12 1.49 -16.91 2.53
CA GLN A 12 1.96 -17.06 1.16
C GLN A 12 3.22 -16.21 0.96
N THR A 13 4.36 -16.88 1.02
CA THR A 13 5.65 -16.33 0.61
C THR A 13 5.78 -16.50 -0.90
N TYR A 14 5.80 -15.39 -1.64
CA TYR A 14 6.02 -15.39 -3.08
C TYR A 14 7.51 -15.47 -3.40
N ASP A 15 7.84 -16.15 -4.50
CA ASP A 15 9.18 -16.16 -5.06
C ASP A 15 9.58 -14.74 -5.49
N ILE A 16 10.71 -14.26 -4.97
CA ILE A 16 11.25 -12.93 -5.24
C ILE A 16 11.52 -12.75 -6.75
N ASP A 17 11.94 -13.81 -7.45
CA ASP A 17 12.19 -13.74 -8.89
C ASP A 17 10.93 -13.40 -9.69
N ILE A 18 9.78 -13.90 -9.25
CA ILE A 18 8.47 -13.59 -9.87
C ILE A 18 8.12 -12.12 -9.63
N ILE A 19 8.32 -11.62 -8.41
CA ILE A 19 8.06 -10.22 -8.06
C ILE A 19 8.91 -9.28 -8.92
N ILE A 20 10.21 -9.56 -9.04
CA ILE A 20 11.13 -8.80 -9.89
C ILE A 20 10.64 -8.82 -11.34
N LYS A 21 10.40 -10.01 -11.91
CA LYS A 21 9.94 -10.13 -13.31
C LYS A 21 8.66 -9.35 -13.58
N VAL A 22 7.66 -9.43 -12.70
CA VAL A 22 6.41 -8.71 -12.87
C VAL A 22 6.61 -7.20 -12.70
N PHE A 23 7.39 -6.77 -11.72
CA PHE A 23 7.72 -5.36 -11.53
C PHE A 23 8.41 -4.76 -12.76
N GLU A 24 9.51 -5.36 -13.22
CA GLU A 24 10.31 -4.85 -14.33
C GLU A 24 9.50 -4.83 -15.65
N ARG A 25 8.65 -5.84 -15.87
CA ARG A 25 7.75 -5.91 -17.03
C ARG A 25 6.83 -4.71 -17.12
N ASN A 26 6.24 -4.28 -15.99
CA ASN A 26 5.28 -3.19 -15.94
C ASN A 26 5.97 -1.81 -15.83
N MET A 27 6.99 -1.69 -14.98
CA MET A 27 7.60 -0.41 -14.64
C MET A 27 8.75 -0.02 -15.58
N LYS A 28 9.22 -0.94 -16.42
CA LYS A 28 10.34 -0.75 -17.35
C LYS A 28 11.60 -0.24 -16.66
N GLN A 29 11.82 -0.67 -15.42
CA GLN A 29 12.93 -0.27 -14.55
C GLN A 29 13.53 -1.51 -13.93
N SER A 30 14.86 -1.59 -13.89
CA SER A 30 15.57 -2.69 -13.25
C SER A 30 15.49 -2.60 -11.73
N VAL A 31 15.28 -3.75 -11.09
CA VAL A 31 15.26 -3.86 -9.62
C VAL A 31 16.69 -3.94 -9.08
N CYS A 32 16.98 -3.16 -8.04
CA CYS A 32 18.24 -3.22 -7.30
C CYS A 32 18.09 -4.10 -6.05
N SER A 33 17.00 -3.96 -5.31
CA SER A 33 16.69 -4.82 -4.16
C SER A 33 15.19 -4.93 -3.90
N VAL A 34 14.82 -6.00 -3.20
CA VAL A 34 13.46 -6.30 -2.76
C VAL A 34 13.48 -6.53 -1.25
N HIS A 35 12.66 -5.78 -0.53
CA HIS A 35 12.54 -5.91 0.93
C HIS A 35 11.08 -6.17 1.30
N ARG A 36 10.80 -7.29 1.97
CA ARG A 36 9.46 -7.57 2.50
C ARG A 36 9.21 -6.73 3.75
N TYR A 37 8.01 -6.17 3.88
CA TYR A 37 7.54 -5.63 5.14
C TYR A 37 6.92 -6.75 5.97
N GLU A 38 7.41 -6.87 7.20
CA GLU A 38 6.89 -7.83 8.18
C GLU A 38 5.64 -7.31 8.88
N ASN A 39 4.83 -8.21 9.42
CA ASN A 39 3.63 -7.91 10.22
C ASN A 39 2.51 -7.16 9.48
N VAL A 40 2.42 -7.29 8.15
CA VAL A 40 1.25 -6.80 7.38
C VAL A 40 0.22 -7.92 7.25
N THR A 41 -0.97 -7.71 7.82
CA THR A 41 -1.98 -8.78 7.99
C THR A 41 -2.83 -9.04 6.75
N ASN A 42 -3.08 -8.02 5.93
CA ASN A 42 -4.07 -8.11 4.84
C ASN A 42 -3.45 -8.36 3.47
N ASN A 43 -2.16 -8.05 3.29
CA ASN A 43 -1.45 -8.13 2.02
C ASN A 43 -0.02 -8.61 2.25
N THR A 44 0.61 -9.20 1.24
CA THR A 44 2.07 -9.33 1.21
C THR A 44 2.63 -8.06 0.58
N VAL A 45 3.47 -7.31 1.31
CA VAL A 45 3.94 -5.99 0.89
C VAL A 45 5.45 -5.97 0.80
N TYR A 46 5.96 -5.44 -0.30
CA TYR A 46 7.39 -5.30 -0.56
C TYR A 46 7.73 -3.84 -0.86
N ARG A 47 8.90 -3.39 -0.40
CA ARG A 47 9.60 -2.24 -0.96
C ARG A 47 10.49 -2.73 -2.10
N ILE A 48 10.33 -2.14 -3.27
CA ILE A 48 11.16 -2.40 -4.45
C ILE A 48 12.02 -1.19 -4.68
N ASP A 49 13.33 -1.35 -4.53
CA ASP A 49 14.30 -0.27 -4.74
C ASP A 49 14.87 -0.38 -6.16
N THR A 50 14.82 0.72 -6.91
CA THR A 50 15.44 0.86 -8.23
C THR A 50 16.59 1.88 -8.14
N LYS A 51 17.33 2.07 -9.24
CA LYS A 51 18.35 3.13 -9.31
C LYS A 51 17.80 4.55 -9.11
N LEU A 52 16.52 4.77 -9.44
CA LEU A 52 15.92 6.11 -9.43
C LEU A 52 15.18 6.41 -8.13
N LYS A 53 14.35 5.45 -7.68
CA LYS A 53 13.53 5.59 -6.48
C LYS A 53 12.98 4.23 -6.02
N SER A 54 12.34 4.26 -4.85
CA SER A 54 11.64 3.11 -4.29
C SER A 54 10.15 3.11 -4.65
N TYR A 55 9.56 1.92 -4.63
CA TYR A 55 8.15 1.66 -4.87
C TYR A 55 7.61 0.72 -3.80
N ILE A 56 6.29 0.75 -3.60
CA ILE A 56 5.59 -0.24 -2.79
C ILE A 56 4.87 -1.20 -3.74
N PHE A 57 5.15 -2.49 -3.58
CA PHE A 57 4.48 -3.58 -4.30
C PHE A 57 3.61 -4.34 -3.31
N LYS A 58 2.28 -4.30 -3.49
CA LYS A 58 1.32 -5.03 -2.66
C LYS A 58 0.73 -6.18 -3.46
N ILE A 59 0.78 -7.38 -2.92
CA ILE A 59 0.08 -8.55 -3.44
C ILE A 59 -1.11 -8.82 -2.51
N TYR A 60 -2.29 -8.94 -3.09
CA TYR A 60 -3.53 -9.03 -2.34
C TYR A 60 -3.79 -10.44 -1.81
N ARG A 61 -4.40 -10.52 -0.63
CA ARG A 61 -5.05 -11.75 -0.16
C ARG A 61 -6.50 -11.79 -0.66
N SER A 62 -7.12 -12.97 -0.61
CA SER A 62 -8.44 -13.19 -1.18
C SER A 62 -9.49 -12.21 -0.66
N GLY A 63 -10.38 -11.74 -1.54
CA GLY A 63 -11.53 -10.90 -1.20
C GLY A 63 -11.23 -9.45 -0.82
N TRP A 64 -9.95 -9.04 -0.77
CA TRP A 64 -9.56 -7.69 -0.38
C TRP A 64 -8.53 -7.09 -1.36
N PRO A 65 -8.59 -5.79 -1.67
CA PRO A 65 -9.74 -4.90 -1.50
C PRO A 65 -10.90 -5.35 -2.40
N GLU A 66 -12.11 -4.84 -2.13
CA GLU A 66 -13.24 -4.92 -3.06
C GLU A 66 -12.82 -4.40 -4.45
N GLU A 67 -13.30 -5.07 -5.49
CA GLU A 67 -12.98 -4.72 -6.87
C GLU A 67 -13.39 -3.28 -7.19
N GLY A 68 -12.52 -2.54 -7.88
CA GLY A 68 -12.75 -1.13 -8.25
C GLY A 68 -12.63 -0.11 -7.12
N LYS A 69 -12.66 -0.53 -5.83
CA LYS A 69 -12.62 0.40 -4.68
C LYS A 69 -11.38 1.27 -4.64
N LEU A 70 -10.20 0.70 -4.89
CA LEU A 70 -8.95 1.48 -4.84
C LEU A 70 -8.87 2.52 -5.96
N LEU A 71 -9.28 2.16 -7.18
CA LEU A 71 -9.31 3.10 -8.31
C LEU A 71 -10.33 4.22 -8.07
N PHE A 72 -11.48 3.89 -7.46
CA PHE A 72 -12.46 4.89 -7.05
C PHE A 72 -11.89 5.85 -6.00
N ILE A 73 -11.23 5.33 -4.96
CA ILE A 73 -10.60 6.14 -3.91
C ILE A 73 -9.50 7.04 -4.49
N ASP A 74 -8.59 6.50 -5.30
CA ASP A 74 -7.51 7.24 -5.97
C ASP A 74 -8.05 8.41 -6.81
N LYS A 75 -9.09 8.14 -7.60
CA LYS A 75 -9.82 9.17 -8.36
C LYS A 75 -10.37 10.27 -7.43
N LYS A 76 -11.02 9.90 -6.33
CA LYS A 76 -11.59 10.88 -5.39
C LYS A 76 -10.55 11.70 -4.66
N LEU A 77 -9.45 11.08 -4.23
CA LEU A 77 -8.35 11.81 -3.60
C LEU A 77 -7.70 12.78 -4.60
N THR A 78 -7.56 12.37 -5.86
CA THR A 78 -7.05 13.23 -6.95
C THR A 78 -7.98 14.39 -7.27
N GLU A 79 -9.28 14.16 -7.47
CA GLU A 79 -10.28 15.21 -7.73
C GLU A 79 -10.30 16.30 -6.66
N HIS A 80 -9.95 15.91 -5.43
CA HIS A 80 -9.96 16.77 -4.27
C HIS A 80 -8.56 17.32 -3.90
N GLU A 81 -7.53 17.04 -4.68
CA GLU A 81 -6.14 17.48 -4.42
C GLU A 81 -5.63 17.05 -3.04
N ILE A 82 -6.11 15.91 -2.53
CA ILE A 82 -5.65 15.34 -1.26
C ILE A 82 -4.33 14.62 -1.56
N PRO A 83 -3.21 14.98 -0.92
CA PRO A 83 -1.94 14.27 -1.12
C PRO A 83 -2.07 12.80 -0.73
N HIS A 84 -1.72 11.91 -1.65
CA HIS A 84 -1.76 10.46 -1.46
C HIS A 84 -0.69 9.79 -2.34
N ALA A 85 -0.37 8.53 -2.04
CA ALA A 85 0.58 7.76 -2.84
C ALA A 85 0.00 7.50 -4.24
N LYS A 86 0.76 7.86 -5.27
CA LYS A 86 0.32 7.60 -6.65
C LYS A 86 0.30 6.11 -6.97
N ILE A 87 -0.82 5.63 -7.52
CA ILE A 87 -0.91 4.29 -8.11
C ILE A 87 -0.28 4.29 -9.51
N PHE A 88 0.68 3.40 -9.76
CA PHE A 88 1.28 3.20 -11.09
C PHE A 88 0.68 2.02 -11.83
N VAL A 89 0.43 0.92 -11.10
CA VAL A 89 -0.10 -0.32 -11.67
C VAL A 89 -1.12 -0.89 -10.70
N TYR A 90 -2.29 -1.23 -11.20
CA TYR A 90 -3.29 -2.02 -10.49
C TYR A 90 -3.77 -3.12 -11.43
N ASN A 91 -3.63 -4.38 -11.03
CA ASN A 91 -3.98 -5.51 -11.87
C ASN A 91 -4.60 -6.63 -11.04
N ARG A 92 -5.83 -7.05 -11.40
CA ARG A 92 -6.58 -8.15 -10.78
C ARG A 92 -6.60 -9.44 -11.61
N ASP A 93 -6.15 -9.37 -12.85
CA ASP A 93 -6.06 -10.49 -13.79
C ASP A 93 -4.59 -10.79 -14.10
N ASN A 94 -3.96 -11.50 -13.16
CA ASN A 94 -2.56 -11.89 -13.28
C ASN A 94 -2.38 -13.36 -12.89
N LYS A 95 -1.68 -14.11 -13.75
CA LYS A 95 -1.48 -15.55 -13.55
C LYS A 95 -0.52 -15.85 -12.40
N GLU A 96 0.42 -14.94 -12.15
CA GLU A 96 1.41 -15.05 -11.09
C GLU A 96 0.84 -14.67 -9.71
N PHE A 97 -0.16 -13.78 -9.67
CA PHE A 97 -0.81 -13.28 -8.45
C PHE A 97 -2.34 -13.38 -8.57
N THR A 98 -2.92 -14.48 -8.05
CA THR A 98 -4.33 -14.84 -8.27
C THR A 98 -5.35 -13.82 -7.77
N ASN A 99 -5.03 -13.08 -6.70
CA ASN A 99 -5.89 -12.01 -6.18
C ASN A 99 -5.45 -10.63 -6.70
N GLY A 100 -4.49 -10.58 -7.62
CA GLY A 100 -3.92 -9.35 -8.15
C GLY A 100 -2.90 -8.67 -7.26
N TYR A 101 -2.43 -7.53 -7.75
CA TYR A 101 -1.39 -6.74 -7.13
C TYR A 101 -1.51 -5.25 -7.48
N LEU A 102 -0.71 -4.45 -6.77
CA LEU A 102 -0.59 -3.01 -6.93
C LEU A 102 0.87 -2.59 -6.83
N ILE A 103 1.28 -1.66 -7.69
CA ILE A 103 2.54 -0.94 -7.57
C ILE A 103 2.20 0.53 -7.38
N GLU A 104 2.65 1.10 -6.27
CA GLU A 104 2.39 2.49 -5.88
C GLU A 104 3.69 3.20 -5.46
N GLU A 105 3.58 4.51 -5.31
CA GLU A 105 4.64 5.36 -4.80
C GLU A 105 5.06 5.00 -3.37
N CYS A 106 6.37 4.91 -3.16
CA CYS A 106 6.93 4.82 -1.82
C CYS A 106 7.10 6.23 -1.25
N LEU A 107 6.17 6.64 -0.38
CA LEU A 107 6.26 7.93 0.29
C LEU A 107 7.28 7.87 1.43
N PRO A 108 8.28 8.78 1.47
CA PRO A 108 9.17 8.90 2.61
C PRO A 108 8.40 9.47 3.80
N GLY A 109 8.65 8.95 4.99
CA GLY A 109 8.04 9.49 6.20
C GLY A 109 8.04 8.53 7.38
N THR A 110 7.48 9.02 8.48
CA THR A 110 7.24 8.24 9.69
C THR A 110 5.74 8.19 9.93
N THR A 111 5.23 7.04 10.36
CA THR A 111 3.81 6.89 10.72
C THR A 111 3.51 7.71 11.97
N ALA A 112 2.32 8.32 12.04
CA ALA A 112 1.99 9.28 13.09
C ALA A 112 2.10 8.70 14.52
N ASP A 113 1.86 7.39 14.70
CA ASP A 113 1.99 6.66 15.97
C ASP A 113 3.44 6.57 16.48
N ARG A 114 4.44 6.80 15.62
CA ARG A 114 5.86 6.72 15.95
C ARG A 114 6.53 8.09 16.07
N ILE A 115 5.78 9.17 15.85
CA ILE A 115 6.33 10.52 15.94
C ILE A 115 6.15 11.05 17.37
N THR A 116 7.25 11.39 18.01
CA THR A 116 7.21 12.18 19.25
C THR A 116 6.97 13.64 18.88
N MET A 117 5.81 14.18 19.28
CA MET A 117 5.42 15.56 19.03
C MET A 117 5.28 16.34 20.34
N SER A 118 5.69 17.61 20.32
CA SER A 118 5.29 18.56 21.37
C SER A 118 3.79 18.84 21.32
N ASN A 119 3.22 19.35 22.41
CA ASN A 119 1.79 19.72 22.46
C ASN A 119 1.39 20.64 21.30
N ASN A 120 2.23 21.62 20.95
CA ASN A 120 1.95 22.56 19.87
C ASN A 120 1.91 21.86 18.50
N GLN A 121 2.85 20.95 18.24
CA GLN A 121 2.88 20.16 17.00
C GLN A 121 1.67 19.22 16.89
N THR A 122 1.27 18.61 18.00
CA THR A 122 0.07 17.76 18.09
C THR A 122 -1.20 18.56 17.76
N ILE A 123 -1.35 19.75 18.35
CA ILE A 123 -2.49 20.64 18.04
C ILE A 123 -2.49 21.03 16.56
N GLU A 124 -1.33 21.35 15.99
CA GLU A 124 -1.22 21.68 14.57
C GLU A 124 -1.59 20.51 13.66
N LEU A 125 -1.16 19.28 13.99
CA LEU A 125 -1.54 18.07 13.28
C LEU A 125 -3.07 17.89 13.29
N PHE A 126 -3.69 17.96 14.46
CA PHE A 126 -5.15 17.81 14.58
C PHE A 126 -5.91 18.91 13.83
N ARG A 127 -5.40 20.15 13.82
CA ARG A 127 -5.98 21.23 13.00
C ARG A 127 -5.92 20.91 11.52
N LYS A 128 -4.77 20.42 11.02
CA LYS A 128 -4.61 20.01 9.61
C LYS A 128 -5.52 18.85 9.24
N LEU A 129 -5.65 17.84 10.11
CA LEU A 129 -6.58 16.72 9.93
C LEU A 129 -8.04 17.18 9.93
N GLY A 130 -8.42 18.05 10.87
CA GLY A 130 -9.76 18.62 10.93
C GLY A 130 -10.10 19.40 9.66
N TYR A 131 -9.17 20.22 9.16
CA TYR A 131 -9.34 20.93 7.90
C TYR A 131 -9.51 19.96 6.72
N LEU A 132 -8.68 18.91 6.66
CA LEU A 132 -8.77 17.89 5.63
C LEU A 132 -10.14 17.21 5.64
N VAL A 133 -10.64 16.76 6.80
CA VAL A 133 -11.95 16.09 6.89
C VAL A 133 -13.10 17.04 6.55
N CYS A 134 -13.13 18.24 7.14
CA CYS A 134 -14.20 19.22 6.95
C CYS A 134 -14.34 19.69 5.50
N ARG A 135 -13.23 19.79 4.75
CA ARG A 135 -13.26 20.24 3.35
C ARG A 135 -14.06 19.30 2.44
N TYR A 136 -14.24 18.03 2.82
CA TYR A 136 -14.83 17.00 1.97
C TYR A 136 -16.03 16.25 2.62
N THR A 137 -16.64 16.82 3.67
CA THR A 137 -17.86 16.28 4.34
C THR A 137 -19.16 17.00 3.96
N LYS A 138 -19.26 17.56 2.75
CA LYS A 138 -20.48 18.24 2.26
C LYS A 138 -21.33 17.36 1.37
#